data_AF-A0A839VAD1-F1
#
_entry.id   AF-A0A839VAD1-F1
#
_cell.length_a   1.000
_cell.length_b   1.000
_cell.length_c   1.000
_cell.angle_alpha   90.00
_cell.angle_beta   90.00
_cell.angle_gamma   90.00
#
_symmetry.space_group_name_H-M   'P 1'
#
loop_
_entity.id
_entity.type
_entity.pdbx_description
1 polymer ?
#
loop_
_entity_poly.entity_id
_entity_poly.type
_entity_poly.pdbx_seq_one_letter_code
_entity_poly.pdbx_strand_id
1 'polypeptide(L)'
;MSHSSGGFFQRLQALSPRRQQAFMAALCERLLPNYALYAETTGHGEVKGLYAVLDLVWERLAVKDARIDFDRQAEKLAALEPPAEDDSFGARRALEAVVAVSALLDTLRGEAPEAVLEVSRASKGGVRAFIELTEGEEDATRLGELVRRHPLMEDENAFQDAVLEAVEGHLDREALKALRRLGRNEGVSNLGLNAEA
;
A
#
# COMPACT_ATOMS: atom_id res chain seq x y z
N MET A 1 -12.91 -26.76 5.44
CA MET A 1 -12.23 -25.47 5.18
C MET A 1 -10.81 -25.64 5.66
N SER A 2 -9.83 -25.70 4.76
CA SER A 2 -8.42 -25.92 5.17
C SER A 2 -7.84 -24.59 5.65
N HIS A 3 -7.75 -24.42 6.97
CA HIS A 3 -6.93 -23.35 7.53
C HIS A 3 -5.47 -23.66 7.18
N SER A 4 -4.87 -22.83 6.32
CA SER A 4 -3.43 -22.81 6.13
C SER A 4 -2.78 -22.48 7.49
N SER A 5 -2.03 -23.42 8.05
CA SER A 5 -1.48 -23.35 9.41
C SER A 5 -0.20 -22.51 9.54
N GLY A 6 0.03 -21.57 8.63
CA GLY A 6 1.23 -20.71 8.60
C GLY A 6 0.94 -19.29 9.10
N GLY A 7 1.96 -18.62 9.66
CA GLY A 7 1.85 -17.21 10.03
C GLY A 7 1.61 -16.31 8.81
N PHE A 8 1.04 -15.13 9.02
CA PHE A 8 0.67 -14.16 7.96
C PHE A 8 1.72 -14.01 6.85
N PHE A 9 2.98 -13.74 7.22
CA PHE A 9 4.05 -13.55 6.23
C PHE A 9 4.42 -14.84 5.46
N GLN A 10 4.33 -16.00 6.11
CA GLN A 10 4.58 -17.28 5.43
C GLN A 10 3.52 -17.55 4.38
N ARG A 11 2.25 -17.29 4.71
CA ARG A 11 1.12 -17.38 3.78
C ARG A 11 1.30 -16.43 2.60
N LEU A 12 1.64 -15.17 2.88
CA LEU A 12 1.88 -14.13 1.87
C LEU A 12 3.04 -14.49 0.91
N GLN A 13 4.16 -15.02 1.42
CA GLN A 13 5.28 -15.46 0.59
C GLN A 13 4.98 -16.70 -0.24
N ALA A 14 4.09 -17.58 0.23
CA ALA A 14 3.71 -18.80 -0.49
C ALA A 14 2.78 -18.54 -1.69
N LEU A 15 2.25 -17.32 -1.83
CA LEU A 15 1.41 -16.93 -2.96
C LEU A 15 2.20 -16.90 -4.28
N SER A 16 1.51 -17.18 -5.39
CA SER A 16 2.06 -16.93 -6.73
C SER A 16 2.34 -15.43 -6.95
N PRO A 17 3.28 -15.05 -7.84
CA PRO A 17 3.61 -13.64 -8.11
C PRO A 17 2.40 -12.75 -8.40
N ARG A 18 1.45 -13.22 -9.24
CA ARG A 18 0.21 -12.47 -9.55
C ARG A 18 -0.64 -12.15 -8.32
N ARG A 19 -0.68 -13.06 -7.34
CA ARG A 19 -1.44 -12.89 -6.10
C ARG A 19 -0.73 -11.95 -5.13
N GLN A 20 0.61 -12.02 -5.06
CA GLN A 20 1.42 -11.05 -4.32
C GLN A 20 1.27 -9.63 -4.90
N GLN A 21 1.32 -9.50 -6.22
CA GLN A 21 1.09 -8.22 -6.92
C GLN A 21 -0.33 -7.69 -6.66
N ALA A 22 -1.35 -8.54 -6.66
CA ALA A 22 -2.71 -8.13 -6.31
C ALA A 22 -2.85 -7.67 -4.85
N PHE A 23 -2.15 -8.33 -3.93
CA PHE A 23 -2.06 -7.90 -2.52
C PHE A 23 -1.39 -6.53 -2.43
N MET A 24 -0.22 -6.35 -3.05
CA MET A 24 0.49 -5.07 -3.09
C MET A 24 -0.37 -3.96 -3.70
N ALA A 25 -1.10 -4.24 -4.79
CA ALA A 25 -1.98 -3.26 -5.43
C ALA A 25 -3.09 -2.77 -4.49
N ALA A 26 -3.68 -3.66 -3.69
CA ALA A 26 -4.68 -3.27 -2.70
C ALA A 26 -4.09 -2.42 -1.58
N LEU A 27 -2.88 -2.73 -1.11
CA LEU A 27 -2.16 -1.90 -0.14
C LEU A 27 -1.80 -0.53 -0.74
N CYS A 28 -1.39 -0.48 -2.00
CA CYS A 28 -1.12 0.80 -2.68
C CYS A 28 -2.39 1.67 -2.73
N GLU A 29 -3.56 1.11 -3.08
CA GLU A 29 -4.84 1.86 -3.02
C GLU A 29 -5.10 2.42 -1.61
N ARG A 30 -4.79 1.64 -0.55
CA ARG A 30 -4.95 2.03 0.86
C ARG A 30 -3.99 3.16 1.28
N LEU A 31 -2.84 3.30 0.62
CA LEU A 31 -1.86 4.34 0.93
C LEU A 31 -2.14 5.66 0.20
N LEU A 32 -2.87 5.64 -0.92
CA LEU A 32 -3.10 6.83 -1.75
C LEU A 32 -3.70 8.04 -1.02
N PRO A 33 -4.63 7.90 -0.06
CA PRO A 33 -5.17 9.08 0.60
C PRO A 33 -4.11 9.85 1.42
N ASN A 34 -3.02 9.20 1.85
CA ASN A 34 -1.90 9.90 2.49
C ASN A 34 -1.19 10.85 1.52
N TYR A 35 -0.94 10.39 0.28
CA TYR A 35 -0.37 11.22 -0.77
C TYR A 35 -1.31 12.36 -1.15
N ALA A 36 -2.61 12.05 -1.30
CA ALA A 36 -3.62 13.04 -1.64
C ALA A 36 -3.69 14.17 -0.60
N LEU A 37 -3.71 13.82 0.68
CA LEU A 37 -3.74 14.79 1.78
C LEU A 37 -2.48 15.66 1.80
N TYR A 38 -1.30 15.07 1.58
CA TYR A 38 -0.06 15.83 1.45
C TYR A 38 -0.12 16.82 0.29
N ALA A 39 -0.56 16.37 -0.89
CA ALA A 39 -0.64 17.22 -2.07
C ALA A 39 -1.65 18.36 -1.91
N GLU A 40 -2.79 18.09 -1.28
CA GLU A 40 -3.78 19.11 -0.95
C GLU A 40 -3.24 20.15 0.04
N THR A 41 -2.58 19.69 1.10
CA THR A 41 -2.10 20.56 2.18
C THR A 41 -0.92 21.45 1.74
N THR A 42 -0.05 20.92 0.87
CA THR A 42 1.19 21.61 0.48
C THR A 42 1.11 22.26 -0.90
N GLY A 43 0.13 21.90 -1.72
CA GLY A 43 0.08 22.27 -3.14
C GLY A 43 1.13 21.58 -4.01
N HIS A 44 1.87 20.60 -3.49
CA HIS A 44 2.92 19.86 -4.20
C HIS A 44 2.51 18.42 -4.51
N GLY A 45 2.71 17.99 -5.76
CA GLY A 45 2.39 16.62 -6.21
C GLY A 45 1.17 16.55 -7.13
N GLU A 46 0.96 15.39 -7.76
CA GLU A 46 -0.11 15.19 -8.76
C GLU A 46 -0.81 13.84 -8.52
N VAL A 47 -1.91 13.88 -7.76
CA VAL A 47 -2.59 12.67 -7.27
C VAL A 47 -3.10 11.77 -8.41
N LYS A 48 -3.58 12.34 -9.52
CA LYS A 48 -4.05 11.54 -10.67
C LYS A 48 -2.91 10.76 -11.30
N GLY A 49 -1.68 11.23 -11.09
CA GLY A 49 -0.44 10.62 -11.52
C GLY A 49 -0.30 9.21 -10.97
N LEU A 50 -0.38 9.07 -9.64
CA LEU A 50 -0.36 7.78 -8.94
C LEU A 50 -1.55 6.91 -9.32
N TYR A 51 -2.78 7.46 -9.33
CA TYR A 51 -3.97 6.69 -9.71
C TYR A 51 -3.83 6.07 -11.11
N ALA A 52 -3.32 6.83 -12.08
CA ALA A 52 -3.14 6.34 -13.43
C ALA A 52 -2.10 5.21 -13.53
N VAL A 53 -1.03 5.25 -12.74
CA VAL A 53 -0.07 4.13 -12.68
C VAL A 53 -0.74 2.89 -12.07
N LEU A 54 -1.50 3.08 -10.99
CA LEU A 54 -2.18 1.97 -10.32
C LEU A 54 -3.30 1.38 -11.18
N ASP A 55 -3.99 2.20 -11.99
CA ASP A 55 -4.95 1.74 -13.00
C ASP A 55 -4.30 0.78 -14.01
N LEU A 56 -3.10 1.10 -14.50
CA LEU A 56 -2.33 0.22 -15.39
C LEU A 56 -1.96 -1.10 -14.71
N VAL A 57 -1.62 -1.06 -13.42
CA VAL A 57 -1.35 -2.28 -12.64
C VAL A 57 -2.60 -3.16 -12.54
N TRP A 58 -3.75 -2.59 -12.21
CA TRP A 58 -5.01 -3.34 -12.16
C TRP A 58 -5.40 -3.92 -13.52
N GLU A 59 -5.20 -3.16 -14.60
CA GLU A 59 -5.40 -3.64 -15.96
C GLU A 59 -4.47 -4.83 -16.27
N ARG A 60 -3.18 -4.71 -15.95
CA ARG A 60 -2.18 -5.77 -16.11
C ARG A 60 -2.54 -7.04 -15.34
N LEU A 61 -3.11 -6.91 -14.15
CA LEU A 61 -3.58 -8.05 -13.35
C LEU A 61 -4.85 -8.71 -13.94
N ALA A 62 -5.71 -7.94 -14.59
CA ALA A 62 -7.00 -8.39 -15.12
C ALA A 62 -6.95 -8.87 -16.59
N VAL A 63 -5.95 -8.45 -17.35
CA VAL A 63 -5.82 -8.70 -18.80
C VAL A 63 -4.45 -9.28 -19.10
N LYS A 64 -4.43 -10.53 -19.59
CA LYS A 64 -3.19 -11.30 -19.83
C LYS A 64 -2.17 -10.58 -20.72
N ASP A 65 -2.65 -9.86 -21.72
CA ASP A 65 -1.81 -9.23 -22.76
C ASP A 65 -1.62 -7.72 -22.56
N ALA A 66 -2.18 -7.13 -21.49
CA ALA A 66 -1.94 -5.74 -21.16
C ALA A 66 -0.44 -5.51 -20.90
N ARG A 67 0.10 -4.41 -21.43
CA ARG A 67 1.51 -4.04 -21.33
C ARG A 67 1.63 -2.73 -20.58
N ILE A 68 2.64 -2.64 -19.72
CA ILE A 68 3.04 -1.40 -19.05
C ILE A 68 4.36 -0.96 -19.68
N ASP A 69 4.45 0.30 -20.06
CA ASP A 69 5.73 0.94 -20.36
C ASP A 69 6.38 1.32 -19.02
N PHE A 70 7.19 0.40 -18.51
CA PHE A 70 7.75 0.49 -17.16
C PHE A 70 8.71 1.67 -17.00
N ASP A 71 9.53 1.96 -18.01
CA ASP A 71 10.50 3.06 -17.95
C ASP A 71 9.76 4.40 -17.88
N ARG A 72 8.73 4.57 -18.70
CA ARG A 72 7.86 5.74 -18.63
C ARG A 72 7.13 5.86 -17.29
N GLN A 73 6.67 4.75 -16.71
CA GLN A 73 5.99 4.81 -15.41
C GLN A 73 6.97 5.10 -14.27
N ALA A 74 8.20 4.60 -14.33
CA ALA A 74 9.25 4.90 -13.37
C ALA A 74 9.63 6.38 -13.38
N GLU A 75 9.84 6.97 -14.57
CA GLU A 75 10.07 8.42 -14.73
C GLU A 75 8.91 9.23 -14.15
N LYS A 76 7.67 8.79 -14.39
CA LYS A 76 6.48 9.44 -13.85
C LYS A 76 6.43 9.37 -12.32
N LEU A 77 6.73 8.22 -11.72
CA LEU A 77 6.73 8.05 -10.26
C LEU A 77 7.82 8.88 -9.60
N ALA A 78 9.03 8.94 -10.18
CA ALA A 78 10.11 9.78 -9.67
C ALA A 78 9.71 11.27 -9.65
N ALA A 79 8.96 11.74 -10.65
CA ALA A 79 8.43 13.10 -10.68
C ALA A 79 7.29 13.36 -9.68
N LEU A 80 6.73 12.32 -9.07
CA LEU A 80 5.66 12.41 -8.08
C LEU A 80 6.20 12.37 -6.64
N GLU A 81 7.49 12.09 -6.43
CA GLU A 81 8.10 12.10 -5.11
C GLU A 81 8.01 13.52 -4.49
N PRO A 82 7.72 13.63 -3.18
CA PRO A 82 7.84 14.89 -2.46
C PRO A 82 9.25 15.50 -2.58
N PRO A 83 9.40 16.83 -2.44
CA PRO A 83 10.72 17.47 -2.43
C PRO A 83 11.64 16.83 -1.40
N ALA A 84 12.91 16.59 -1.76
CA ALA A 84 13.86 15.88 -0.91
C ALA A 84 14.18 16.65 0.39
N GLU A 85 14.00 17.96 0.38
CA GLU A 85 14.16 18.86 1.53
C GLU A 85 12.95 18.89 2.49
N ASP A 86 11.79 18.36 2.08
CA ASP A 86 10.59 18.31 2.91
C ASP A 86 10.64 17.05 3.80
N ASP A 87 11.04 17.23 5.06
CA ASP A 87 11.13 16.17 6.06
C ASP A 87 9.85 16.00 6.90
N SER A 88 8.77 16.67 6.50
CA SER A 88 7.50 16.62 7.21
C SER A 88 6.96 15.19 7.28
N PHE A 89 6.11 14.95 8.28
CA PHE A 89 5.44 13.65 8.41
C PHE A 89 4.61 13.34 7.15
N GLY A 90 3.90 14.35 6.62
CA GLY A 90 3.11 14.22 5.40
C GLY A 90 3.96 13.80 4.19
N ALA A 91 5.10 14.47 3.98
CA ALA A 91 6.02 14.12 2.88
C ALA A 91 6.52 12.68 3.00
N ARG A 92 6.88 12.21 4.21
CA ARG A 92 7.29 10.81 4.43
C ARG A 92 6.18 9.82 4.08
N ARG A 93 4.93 10.10 4.42
CA ARG A 93 3.79 9.24 4.09
C ARG A 93 3.44 9.27 2.60
N ALA A 94 3.59 10.42 1.95
CA ALA A 94 3.42 10.55 0.50
C ALA A 94 4.51 9.78 -0.25
N LEU A 95 5.79 9.90 0.16
CA LEU A 95 6.90 9.14 -0.41
C LEU A 95 6.70 7.64 -0.27
N GLU A 96 6.25 7.15 0.89
CA GLU A 96 5.94 5.74 1.09
C GLU A 96 4.88 5.21 0.11
N ALA A 97 3.85 6.01 -0.22
CA ALA A 97 2.86 5.63 -1.23
C ALA A 97 3.48 5.52 -2.63
N VAL A 98 4.35 6.47 -3.02
CA VAL A 98 5.07 6.45 -4.31
C VAL A 98 5.98 5.22 -4.37
N VAL A 99 6.81 5.00 -3.35
CA VAL A 99 7.76 3.88 -3.28
C VAL A 99 7.04 2.53 -3.29
N ALA A 100 5.89 2.39 -2.63
CA ALA A 100 5.10 1.17 -2.68
C ALA A 100 4.60 0.85 -4.10
N VAL A 101 4.18 1.87 -4.85
CA VAL A 101 3.78 1.71 -6.26
C VAL A 101 4.98 1.38 -7.15
N SER A 102 6.14 2.03 -6.94
CA SER A 102 7.38 1.71 -7.65
C SER A 102 7.80 0.25 -7.41
N ALA A 103 7.83 -0.20 -6.16
CA ALA A 103 8.16 -1.57 -5.81
C ALA A 103 7.20 -2.58 -6.46
N LEU A 104 5.91 -2.25 -6.55
CA LEU A 104 4.93 -3.06 -7.27
C LEU A 104 5.24 -3.15 -8.77
N LEU A 105 5.62 -2.04 -9.42
CA LEU A 105 6.07 -2.08 -10.81
C LEU A 105 7.31 -2.96 -10.99
N ASP A 106 8.29 -2.88 -10.09
CA ASP A 106 9.50 -3.70 -10.15
C ASP A 106 9.18 -5.19 -10.02
N THR A 107 8.21 -5.56 -9.18
CA THR A 107 7.73 -6.95 -9.12
C THR A 107 7.07 -7.41 -10.42
N LEU A 108 6.39 -6.50 -11.14
CA LEU A 108 5.77 -6.79 -12.43
C LEU A 108 6.80 -6.91 -13.56
N ARG A 109 7.96 -6.24 -13.43
CA ARG A 109 9.15 -6.44 -14.27
C ARG A 109 9.87 -7.76 -13.95
N GLY A 110 9.65 -8.29 -12.75
CA GLY A 110 10.33 -9.48 -12.22
C GLY A 110 11.66 -9.18 -11.54
N GLU A 111 11.88 -7.92 -11.14
CA GLU A 111 13.15 -7.41 -10.61
C GLU A 111 13.20 -7.45 -9.07
N ALA A 112 12.05 -7.37 -8.38
CA ALA A 112 11.97 -7.33 -6.91
C ALA A 112 10.89 -8.29 -6.33
N PRO A 113 10.99 -9.61 -6.54
CA PRO A 113 9.92 -10.56 -6.15
C PRO A 113 9.61 -10.59 -4.64
N GLU A 114 10.53 -10.18 -3.78
CA GLU A 114 10.40 -10.13 -2.32
C GLU A 114 9.70 -8.87 -1.79
N ALA A 115 9.50 -7.85 -2.63
CA ALA A 115 9.01 -6.53 -2.22
C ALA A 115 7.61 -6.55 -1.58
N VAL A 116 6.83 -7.62 -1.78
CA VAL A 116 5.51 -7.82 -1.15
C VAL A 116 5.57 -7.72 0.38
N LEU A 117 6.65 -8.22 1.00
CA LEU A 117 6.83 -8.15 2.44
C LEU A 117 7.17 -6.73 2.90
N GLU A 118 7.94 -6.01 2.10
CA GLU A 118 8.37 -4.65 2.38
C GLU A 118 7.19 -3.70 2.30
N VAL A 119 6.34 -3.81 1.28
CA VAL A 119 5.09 -3.03 1.17
C VAL A 119 4.13 -3.32 2.32
N SER A 120 3.96 -4.59 2.70
CA SER A 120 3.17 -4.96 3.89
C SER A 120 3.69 -4.30 5.17
N ARG A 121 5.02 -4.31 5.37
CA ARG A 121 5.66 -3.71 6.55
C ARG A 121 5.64 -2.20 6.51
N ALA A 122 5.83 -1.58 5.35
CA ALA A 122 5.79 -0.13 5.18
C ALA A 122 4.42 0.43 5.59
N SER A 123 3.33 -0.21 5.17
CA SER A 123 1.99 0.20 5.59
C SER A 123 1.82 0.16 7.11
N LYS A 124 2.24 -0.91 7.79
CA LYS A 124 2.21 -1.01 9.26
C LYS A 124 3.19 -0.04 9.93
N GLY A 125 4.34 0.20 9.30
CA GLY A 125 5.35 1.17 9.75
C GLY A 125 4.82 2.60 9.76
N GLY A 126 4.06 2.98 8.73
CA GLY A 126 3.37 4.27 8.67
C GLY A 126 2.38 4.45 9.82
N VAL A 127 1.57 3.42 10.12
CA VAL A 127 0.64 3.42 11.26
C VAL A 127 1.38 3.55 12.58
N ARG A 128 2.45 2.75 12.79
CA ARG A 128 3.30 2.87 13.99
C ARG A 128 3.83 4.29 14.17
N ALA A 129 4.36 4.88 13.10
CA ALA A 129 4.91 6.23 13.14
C ALA A 129 3.86 7.31 13.39
N PHE A 130 2.63 7.12 12.89
CA PHE A 130 1.52 8.03 13.19
C PHE A 130 1.10 7.97 14.66
N ILE A 131 1.04 6.77 15.22
CA ILE A 131 0.76 6.54 16.64
C ILE A 131 1.86 7.19 17.51
N GLU A 132 3.13 6.96 17.16
CA GLU A 132 4.28 7.59 17.84
C GLU A 132 4.15 9.12 17.86
N LEU A 133 3.80 9.73 16.71
CA LEU A 133 3.62 11.17 16.60
C LEU A 133 2.45 11.71 17.43
N THR A 134 1.31 10.99 17.44
CA THR A 134 0.05 11.48 18.04
C THR A 134 -0.03 11.24 19.54
N GLU A 135 0.53 10.13 20.03
CA GLU A 135 0.54 9.76 21.45
C GLU A 135 1.76 10.32 22.19
N GLY A 136 2.83 10.69 21.47
CA GLY A 136 4.03 11.31 22.05
C GLY A 136 4.85 10.39 22.95
N GLU A 137 4.77 9.06 22.76
CA GLU A 137 5.57 8.09 23.52
C GLU A 137 6.90 7.81 22.82
N GLU A 138 8.00 8.16 23.50
CA GLU A 138 9.37 8.01 23.00
C GLU A 138 10.05 6.73 23.50
N ASP A 139 9.56 6.11 24.59
CA ASP A 139 10.09 4.84 25.06
C ASP A 139 9.69 3.70 24.11
N ALA A 140 10.68 3.09 23.47
CA ALA A 140 10.46 2.06 22.45
C ALA A 140 9.66 0.84 22.96
N THR A 141 9.79 0.49 24.24
CA THR A 141 9.07 -0.68 24.81
C THR A 141 7.60 -0.35 25.00
N ARG A 142 7.30 0.81 25.60
CA ARG A 142 5.93 1.29 25.82
C ARG A 142 5.23 1.61 24.52
N LEU A 143 5.91 2.27 23.58
CA LEU A 143 5.38 2.51 22.24
C LEU A 143 5.03 1.19 21.54
N GLY A 144 5.87 0.16 21.68
CA GLY A 144 5.57 -1.17 21.16
C GLY A 144 4.31 -1.80 21.76
N GLU A 145 4.08 -1.64 23.07
CA GLU A 145 2.85 -2.09 23.74
C GLU A 145 1.62 -1.30 23.32
N LEU A 146 1.76 0.01 23.22
CA LEU A 146 0.71 0.93 22.79
C LEU A 146 0.28 0.60 21.36
N VAL A 147 1.23 0.53 20.43
CA VAL A 147 0.98 0.21 19.03
C VAL A 147 0.25 -1.13 18.88
N ARG A 148 0.62 -2.16 19.65
CA ARG A 148 -0.06 -3.47 19.61
C ARG A 148 -1.53 -3.42 20.02
N ARG A 149 -1.94 -2.44 20.84
CA ARG A 149 -3.31 -2.29 21.35
C ARG A 149 -4.08 -1.15 20.67
N HIS A 150 -3.42 -0.40 19.78
CA HIS A 150 -4.00 0.79 19.18
C HIS A 150 -5.02 0.41 18.10
N PRO A 151 -6.22 1.02 18.08
CA PRO A 151 -7.26 0.70 17.10
C PRO A 151 -6.81 0.82 15.64
N LEU A 152 -5.99 1.81 15.28
CA LEU A 152 -5.44 1.93 13.91
C LEU A 152 -4.55 0.74 13.51
N MET A 153 -3.78 0.18 14.45
CA MET A 153 -2.95 -0.99 14.15
C MET A 153 -3.81 -2.25 14.06
N GLU A 154 -4.85 -2.37 14.88
CA GLU A 154 -5.84 -3.44 14.76
C GLU A 154 -6.54 -3.40 13.39
N ASP A 155 -7.01 -2.22 12.98
CA ASP A 155 -7.63 -2.00 11.66
C ASP A 155 -6.69 -2.35 10.51
N GLU A 156 -5.43 -1.89 10.55
CA GLU A 156 -4.45 -2.20 9.50
C GLU A 156 -4.12 -3.70 9.44
N ASN A 157 -4.06 -4.39 10.59
CA ASN A 157 -3.88 -5.84 10.60
C ASN A 157 -5.10 -6.55 10.00
N ALA A 158 -6.31 -6.17 10.40
CA ALA A 158 -7.54 -6.73 9.88
C ALA A 158 -7.71 -6.50 8.37
N PHE A 159 -7.36 -5.30 7.90
CA PHE A 159 -7.34 -4.96 6.47
C PHE A 159 -6.37 -5.87 5.70
N GLN A 160 -5.11 -5.99 6.15
CA GLN A 160 -4.14 -6.84 5.46
C GLN A 160 -4.52 -8.32 5.49
N ASP A 161 -5.10 -8.80 6.60
CA ASP A 161 -5.62 -10.17 6.68
C ASP A 161 -6.77 -10.39 5.67
N ALA A 162 -7.72 -9.45 5.58
CA ALA A 162 -8.81 -9.53 4.61
C ALA A 162 -8.31 -9.51 3.15
N VAL A 163 -7.32 -8.67 2.84
CA VAL A 163 -6.67 -8.63 1.51
C VAL A 163 -5.97 -9.96 1.23
N LEU A 164 -5.22 -10.51 2.20
CA LEU A 164 -4.53 -11.80 2.07
C LEU A 164 -5.52 -12.93 1.79
N GLU A 165 -6.60 -13.02 2.56
CA GLU A 165 -7.66 -14.02 2.38
C GLU A 165 -8.31 -13.90 1.00
N ALA A 166 -8.59 -12.68 0.54
CA ALA A 166 -9.15 -12.44 -0.78
C ALA A 166 -8.19 -12.90 -1.90
N VAL A 167 -6.88 -12.62 -1.79
CA VAL A 167 -5.90 -13.05 -2.79
C VAL A 167 -5.49 -14.51 -2.67
N GLU A 168 -5.85 -15.24 -1.61
CA GLU A 168 -5.71 -16.69 -1.53
C GLU A 168 -6.84 -17.41 -2.28
N GLY A 169 -8.02 -16.79 -2.35
CA GLY A 169 -9.22 -17.32 -3.01
C GLY A 169 -9.16 -17.37 -4.54
N HIS A 170 -10.32 -17.43 -5.21
CA HIS A 170 -10.37 -17.34 -6.67
C HIS A 170 -10.11 -15.89 -7.12
N LEU A 171 -9.17 -15.67 -8.06
CA LEU A 171 -8.75 -14.32 -8.49
C LEU A 171 -9.06 -14.07 -9.97
N ASP A 172 -10.35 -14.05 -10.27
CA ASP A 172 -10.89 -13.62 -11.57
C ASP A 172 -11.06 -12.09 -11.63
N ARG A 173 -11.69 -11.61 -12.71
CA ARG A 173 -11.91 -10.17 -12.94
C ARG A 173 -12.83 -9.53 -11.90
N GLU A 174 -13.87 -10.22 -11.45
CA GLU A 174 -14.79 -9.67 -10.45
C GLU A 174 -14.16 -9.66 -9.05
N ALA A 175 -13.39 -10.70 -8.71
CA ALA A 175 -12.58 -10.73 -7.51
C ALA A 175 -11.55 -9.60 -7.48
N LEU A 176 -10.86 -9.30 -8.59
CA LEU A 176 -9.95 -8.15 -8.68
C LEU A 176 -10.67 -6.81 -8.50
N LYS A 177 -11.87 -6.63 -9.05
CA LYS A 177 -12.67 -5.42 -8.81
C LYS A 177 -13.08 -5.29 -7.34
N ALA A 178 -13.47 -6.40 -6.71
CA ALA A 178 -13.80 -6.41 -5.28
C ALA A 178 -12.58 -6.10 -4.41
N LEU A 179 -11.43 -6.69 -4.73
CA LEU A 179 -10.15 -6.44 -4.06
C LEU A 179 -9.73 -4.98 -4.20
N ARG A 180 -9.90 -4.38 -5.38
CA ARG A 180 -9.63 -2.97 -5.61
C ARG A 180 -10.54 -2.06 -4.76
N ARG A 181 -11.83 -2.40 -4.66
CA ARG A 181 -12.77 -1.67 -3.77
C ARG A 181 -12.38 -1.80 -2.31
N LEU A 182 -11.99 -3.01 -1.87
CA LEU A 182 -11.46 -3.24 -0.53
C LEU A 182 -10.21 -2.38 -0.29
N GLY A 183 -9.25 -2.39 -1.21
CA GLY A 183 -8.02 -1.59 -1.10
C GLY A 183 -8.27 -0.09 -0.97
N ARG A 184 -9.23 0.44 -1.72
CA ARG A 184 -9.63 1.86 -1.62
C ARG A 184 -10.21 2.23 -0.27
N ASN A 185 -10.74 1.25 0.48
CA ASN A 185 -11.28 1.39 1.82
C ASN A 185 -12.12 2.66 2.04
N GLU A 186 -13.09 2.89 1.17
CA GLU A 186 -13.98 4.07 1.22
C GLU A 186 -13.24 5.43 1.19
N GLY A 187 -12.01 5.46 0.66
CA GLY A 187 -11.17 6.65 0.60
C GLY A 187 -10.35 6.92 1.87
N VAL A 188 -10.44 6.04 2.87
CA VAL A 188 -9.67 6.14 4.10
C VAL A 188 -8.30 5.47 3.90
N SER A 189 -7.23 6.02 4.47
CA SER A 189 -5.88 5.44 4.46
C SER A 189 -5.58 4.59 5.68
N ASN A 190 -4.51 3.81 5.64
CA ASN A 190 -3.99 3.06 6.79
C ASN A 190 -3.87 3.89 8.08
N LEU A 191 -3.74 5.22 7.98
CA LEU A 191 -3.67 6.14 9.12
C LEU A 191 -5.03 6.60 9.64
N GLY A 192 -6.14 6.12 9.06
CA GLY A 192 -7.49 6.58 9.35
C GLY A 192 -7.82 7.94 8.73
N LEU A 193 -7.02 8.41 7.77
CA LEU A 193 -7.16 9.73 7.14
C LEU A 193 -7.85 9.62 5.79
N ASN A 194 -8.63 10.62 5.43
CA ASN A 194 -9.15 10.81 4.08
C ASN A 194 -8.72 12.18 3.56
N ALA A 195 -8.54 12.30 2.25
CA ALA A 195 -8.53 13.61 1.60
C ALA A 195 -9.99 13.89 1.21
N GLU A 196 -10.49 15.10 1.47
CA GLU A 196 -11.79 15.49 0.95
C GLU A 196 -11.68 15.61 -0.58
N ALA A 197 -12.62 15.00 -1.30
CA ALA A 197 -12.70 15.08 -2.76
C ALA A 197 -13.49 16.31 -3.20
#